data_AF-A0A1R0XGL4-F1
#
_entry.id   AF-A0A1R0XGL4-F1
#
_cell.length_a   1.000
_cell.length_b   1.000
_cell.length_c   1.000
_cell.angle_alpha   90.00
_cell.angle_beta   90.00
_cell.angle_gamma   90.00
#
_symmetry.space_group_name_H-M   'P 1'
#
loop_
_entity.id
_entity.type
_entity.pdbx_description
1 polymer ?
#
loop_
_entity_poly.entity_id
_entity_poly.type
_entity_poly.pdbx_seq_one_letter_code
_entity_poly.pdbx_strand_id
1 'polypeptide(L)'
;MPTFDNVLVTGSQTIQNDLHVNGNETIDSNLHLNGSQTIMGSLNVNGSESILGHLGVTGEISGAGTIKTATRLIAVNQALTPVAAPTSLQQVRYFAVGVAGQTGLMLKGTDGNDYVLFIDLTGGTPNIGIQRA
;
A
#
# COMPACT_ATOMS: atom_id res chain seq x y z
N MET A 1 29.65 25.33 -30.52
CA MET A 1 29.69 25.58 -29.06
C MET A 1 30.79 24.69 -28.49
N PRO A 2 31.66 25.19 -27.61
CA PRO A 2 32.64 24.33 -26.96
C PRO A 2 31.94 23.26 -26.14
N THR A 3 32.49 22.05 -26.14
CA THR A 3 32.09 20.94 -25.26
C THR A 3 33.21 20.70 -24.25
N PHE A 4 32.84 20.22 -23.06
CA PHE A 4 33.79 19.84 -22.02
C PHE A 4 33.58 18.35 -21.71
N ASP A 5 34.67 17.60 -21.63
CA ASP A 5 34.59 16.18 -21.25
C ASP A 5 34.21 16.04 -19.77
N ASN A 6 34.71 16.94 -18.93
CA ASN A 6 34.43 16.98 -17.50
C ASN A 6 34.31 18.43 -17.03
N VAL A 7 33.39 18.69 -16.10
CA VAL A 7 33.23 19.97 -15.41
C VAL A 7 33.18 19.69 -13.91
N LEU A 8 34.10 20.29 -13.15
CA LEU A 8 34.05 20.29 -11.69
C LEU A 8 33.57 21.65 -11.22
N VAL A 9 32.46 21.67 -10.49
CA VAL A 9 31.94 22.88 -9.84
C VAL A 9 32.11 22.72 -8.34
N THR A 10 32.95 23.55 -7.72
CA THR A 10 33.25 23.48 -6.28
C THR A 10 32.35 24.38 -5.43
N GLY A 11 31.44 25.12 -6.06
CA GLY A 11 30.48 26.00 -5.43
C GLY A 11 29.07 25.76 -5.95
N SER A 12 28.16 26.71 -5.73
CA SER A 12 26.79 26.61 -6.21
C SER A 12 26.72 26.79 -7.73
N GLN A 13 25.83 26.03 -8.37
CA GLN A 13 25.49 26.17 -9.78
C GLN A 13 24.00 26.51 -9.90
N THR A 14 23.69 27.46 -10.78
CA THR A 14 22.32 27.76 -11.20
C THR A 14 22.21 27.55 -12.71
N ILE A 15 21.20 26.80 -13.15
CA ILE A 15 20.85 26.64 -14.56
C ILE A 15 19.53 27.38 -14.78
N GLN A 16 19.56 28.40 -15.64
CA GLN A 16 18.41 29.29 -15.84
C GLN A 16 17.29 28.68 -16.70
N ASN A 17 17.63 27.67 -17.50
CA ASN A 17 16.73 26.96 -18.41
C ASN A 17 16.71 25.47 -18.04
N ASP A 18 16.53 24.60 -19.02
CA ASP A 18 16.45 23.16 -18.82
C ASP A 18 17.84 22.52 -18.62
N LEU A 19 17.88 21.51 -17.74
CA LEU A 19 18.99 20.57 -17.62
C LEU A 19 18.53 19.21 -18.18
N HIS A 20 19.25 18.71 -19.17
CA HIS A 20 19.09 17.34 -19.66
C HIS A 20 20.32 16.52 -19.25
N VAL A 21 20.12 15.47 -18.47
CA VAL A 21 21.17 14.51 -18.10
C VAL A 21 20.90 13.19 -18.81
N ASN A 22 21.75 12.84 -19.78
CA ASN A 22 21.61 11.56 -20.52
C ASN A 22 22.06 10.33 -19.71
N GLY A 23 22.85 10.57 -18.66
CA GLY A 23 23.39 9.54 -17.77
C GLY A 23 22.66 9.47 -16.44
N ASN A 24 23.32 8.85 -15.47
CA ASN A 24 22.81 8.81 -14.09
C ASN A 24 23.03 10.16 -13.41
N GLU A 25 22.06 10.56 -12.60
CA GLU A 25 22.18 11.68 -11.67
C GLU A 25 22.21 11.13 -10.24
N THR A 26 23.05 11.70 -9.37
CA THR A 26 23.11 11.37 -7.95
C THR A 26 23.02 12.65 -7.16
N ILE A 27 22.15 12.67 -6.16
CA ILE A 27 21.91 13.81 -5.27
C ILE A 27 22.23 13.33 -3.86
N ASP A 28 23.29 13.85 -3.26
CA ASP A 28 23.78 13.40 -1.95
C ASP A 28 22.94 13.90 -0.77
N SER A 29 22.08 14.89 -1.02
CA SER A 29 21.23 15.53 0.00
C SER A 29 19.77 15.52 -0.45
N ASN A 30 19.05 16.63 -0.29
CA ASN A 30 17.63 16.69 -0.58
C ASN A 30 17.38 17.12 -2.03
N LEU A 31 16.43 16.47 -2.69
CA LEU A 31 15.82 16.94 -3.93
C LEU A 31 14.48 17.60 -3.61
N HIS A 32 14.31 18.85 -4.03
CA HIS A 32 13.03 19.55 -3.98
C HIS A 32 12.53 19.82 -5.41
N LEU A 33 11.33 19.36 -5.72
CA LEU A 33 10.69 19.56 -7.02
C LEU A 33 9.44 20.42 -6.84
N ASN A 34 9.37 21.54 -7.55
CA ASN A 34 8.18 22.40 -7.55
C ASN A 34 7.10 21.92 -8.53
N GLY A 35 7.48 21.07 -9.49
CA GLY A 35 6.60 20.52 -10.51
C GLY A 35 6.39 19.01 -10.37
N SER A 36 5.73 18.43 -11.36
CA SER A 36 5.50 16.98 -11.43
C SER A 36 6.78 16.21 -11.77
N GLN A 37 6.90 15.00 -11.22
CA GLN A 37 7.93 14.04 -11.57
C GLN A 37 7.30 12.82 -12.24
N THR A 38 7.93 12.31 -13.29
CA THR A 38 7.59 11.03 -13.89
C THR A 38 8.79 10.09 -13.78
N ILE A 39 8.55 8.88 -13.26
CA ILE A 39 9.56 7.82 -13.16
C ILE A 39 9.08 6.67 -14.05
N MET A 40 9.81 6.38 -15.12
CA MET A 40 9.45 5.28 -16.03
C MET A 40 9.91 3.91 -15.50
N GLY A 41 10.89 3.90 -14.60
CA GLY A 41 11.43 2.70 -13.95
C GLY A 41 10.84 2.46 -12.57
N SER A 42 11.58 1.74 -11.73
CA SER A 42 11.21 1.51 -10.34
C SER A 42 11.59 2.69 -9.46
N LEU A 43 10.73 2.99 -8.48
CA LEU A 43 11.04 3.88 -7.37
C LEU A 43 11.23 3.00 -6.12
N ASN A 44 12.38 3.13 -5.46
CA ASN A 44 12.62 2.54 -4.15
C ASN A 44 12.79 3.65 -3.12
N VAL A 45 11.97 3.64 -2.07
CA VAL A 45 12.03 4.59 -0.96
C VAL A 45 12.45 3.83 0.28
N ASN A 46 13.69 4.03 0.73
CA ASN A 46 14.21 3.38 1.94
C ASN A 46 13.65 4.01 3.24
N GLY A 47 13.08 5.21 3.14
CA GLY A 47 12.44 5.93 4.24
C GLY A 47 10.92 5.85 4.18
N SER A 48 10.26 6.88 4.72
CA SER A 48 8.81 7.02 4.63
C SER A 48 8.40 7.81 3.39
N GLU A 49 7.28 7.44 2.80
CA GLU A 49 6.62 8.18 1.73
C GLU A 49 5.27 8.71 2.23
N SER A 50 4.94 9.94 1.88
CA SER A 50 3.65 10.56 2.17
C SER A 50 3.03 11.09 0.88
N ILE A 51 1.86 10.55 0.53
CA ILE A 51 1.09 10.97 -0.65
C ILE A 51 -0.14 11.73 -0.15
N LEU A 52 -0.18 13.04 -0.38
CA LEU A 52 -1.32 13.89 0.00
C LEU A 52 -2.47 13.81 -1.01
N GLY A 53 -2.17 13.39 -2.25
CA GLY A 53 -3.13 13.24 -3.32
C GLY A 53 -3.63 11.80 -3.48
N HIS A 54 -3.79 11.37 -4.72
CA HIS A 54 -4.26 10.02 -5.05
C HIS A 54 -3.07 9.10 -5.31
N LEU A 55 -3.14 7.87 -4.78
CA LEU A 55 -2.25 6.76 -5.12
C LEU A 55 -3.03 5.75 -5.96
N GLY A 56 -2.65 5.60 -7.23
CA GLY A 56 -3.14 4.55 -8.10
C GLY A 56 -2.16 3.38 -8.16
N VAL A 57 -2.64 2.16 -7.89
CA VAL A 57 -1.84 0.93 -7.98
C VAL A 57 -2.57 -0.05 -8.88
N THR A 58 -1.91 -0.50 -9.94
CA THR A 58 -2.48 -1.47 -10.90
C THR A 58 -2.12 -2.92 -10.55
N GLY A 59 -1.09 -3.10 -9.73
CA GLY A 59 -0.66 -4.39 -9.19
C GLY A 59 -1.16 -4.62 -7.75
N GLU A 60 -0.29 -5.16 -6.93
CA GLU A 60 -0.57 -5.49 -5.53
C GLU A 60 -0.08 -4.38 -4.58
N ILE A 61 -0.81 -4.18 -3.48
CA ILE A 61 -0.33 -3.45 -2.31
C ILE A 61 -0.03 -4.48 -1.22
N SER A 62 1.24 -4.60 -0.83
CA SER A 62 1.68 -5.47 0.26
C SER A 62 2.32 -4.63 1.36
N GLY A 63 1.91 -4.86 2.60
CA GLY A 63 2.43 -4.17 3.78
C GLY A 63 2.78 -5.18 4.88
N ALA A 64 3.96 -5.03 5.47
CA ALA A 64 4.38 -5.88 6.59
C ALA A 64 3.62 -5.56 7.91
N GLY A 65 3.03 -4.37 8.00
CA GLY A 65 2.24 -3.91 9.14
C GLY A 65 0.75 -3.74 8.81
N THR A 66 0.12 -2.72 9.39
CA THR A 66 -1.29 -2.42 9.14
C THR A 66 -1.47 -1.51 7.92
N ILE A 67 -2.39 -1.88 7.02
CA ILE A 67 -2.92 -0.99 5.97
C ILE A 67 -4.24 -0.41 6.47
N LYS A 68 -4.33 0.92 6.59
CA LYS A 68 -5.53 1.63 7.07
C LYS A 68 -6.11 2.51 5.97
N THR A 69 -7.43 2.42 5.77
CA THR A 69 -8.18 3.35 4.92
C THR A 69 -9.09 4.22 5.79
N ALA A 70 -9.09 5.54 5.58
CA ALA A 70 -9.85 6.46 6.42
C ALA A 70 -11.37 6.41 6.19
N THR A 71 -11.79 6.23 4.94
CA THR A 71 -13.21 6.31 4.57
C THR A 71 -13.76 4.96 4.13
N ARG A 72 -13.25 4.39 3.04
CA ARG A 72 -13.76 3.17 2.43
C ARG A 72 -12.63 2.36 1.81
N LEU A 73 -12.75 1.04 1.93
CA LEU A 73 -12.08 0.06 1.08
C LEU A 73 -13.16 -0.60 0.22
N ILE A 74 -12.99 -0.62 -1.10
CA ILE A 74 -13.99 -1.15 -2.05
C ILE A 74 -13.33 -2.24 -2.90
N ALA A 75 -13.91 -3.44 -2.90
CA ALA A 75 -13.61 -4.47 -3.88
C ALA A 75 -14.65 -4.40 -5.00
N VAL A 76 -14.20 -4.12 -6.23
CA VAL A 76 -15.10 -3.90 -7.39
C VAL A 76 -15.29 -5.14 -8.25
N ASN A 77 -14.41 -6.13 -8.15
CA ASN A 77 -14.56 -7.40 -8.83
C ASN A 77 -15.32 -8.38 -7.94
N GLN A 78 -16.44 -8.92 -8.44
CA GLN A 78 -17.18 -9.96 -7.76
C GLN A 78 -16.48 -11.31 -7.99
N ALA A 79 -16.29 -12.10 -6.93
CA ALA A 79 -15.92 -13.50 -7.08
C ALA A 79 -17.01 -14.21 -7.89
N LEU A 80 -16.62 -14.98 -8.91
CA LEU A 80 -17.57 -15.81 -9.65
C LEU A 80 -18.26 -16.74 -8.65
N THR A 81 -19.59 -16.79 -8.69
CA THR A 81 -20.35 -17.71 -7.85
C THR A 81 -19.87 -19.13 -8.10
N PRO A 82 -19.54 -19.92 -7.06
CA PRO A 82 -19.23 -21.33 -7.24
C PRO A 82 -20.32 -22.02 -8.07
N VAL A 83 -19.92 -22.91 -8.98
CA VAL A 83 -20.81 -23.58 -9.96
C VAL A 83 -21.90 -24.44 -9.31
N ALA A 84 -21.86 -24.65 -7.99
CA ALA A 84 -22.93 -25.25 -7.21
C ALA A 84 -23.30 -24.37 -6.01
N ALA A 85 -24.59 -24.19 -5.76
CA ALA A 85 -25.09 -23.52 -4.58
C ALA A 85 -24.56 -24.24 -3.31
N PRO A 86 -24.00 -23.52 -2.32
CA PRO A 86 -23.53 -24.15 -1.10
C PRO A 86 -24.69 -24.87 -0.42
N THR A 87 -24.51 -26.15 -0.12
CA THR A 87 -25.50 -27.00 0.57
C THR A 87 -25.49 -26.81 2.09
N SER A 88 -24.62 -25.94 2.61
CA SER A 88 -24.52 -25.63 4.04
C SER A 88 -24.62 -24.12 4.30
N LEU A 89 -25.40 -23.76 5.32
CA LEU A 89 -25.51 -22.39 5.85
C LEU A 89 -24.31 -22.10 6.76
N GLN A 90 -23.10 -22.00 6.22
CA GLN A 90 -21.95 -21.61 7.05
C GLN A 90 -21.93 -20.09 7.21
N GLN A 91 -22.51 -19.64 8.32
CA GLN A 91 -22.51 -18.26 8.81
C GLN A 91 -21.15 -17.83 9.35
N VAL A 92 -20.98 -16.51 9.43
CA VAL A 92 -19.92 -15.86 10.20
C VAL A 92 -19.98 -16.34 11.66
N ARG A 93 -18.89 -16.93 12.17
CA ARG A 93 -18.76 -17.42 13.54
C ARG A 93 -18.20 -16.31 14.44
N TYR A 94 -18.98 -15.90 15.43
CA TYR A 94 -18.51 -14.97 16.45
C TYR A 94 -17.80 -15.69 17.60
N PHE A 95 -16.64 -15.18 17.98
CA PHE A 95 -15.84 -15.65 19.11
C PHE A 95 -15.91 -14.64 20.25
N ALA A 96 -16.59 -15.01 21.35
CA ALA A 96 -16.75 -14.16 22.52
C ALA A 96 -15.42 -13.89 23.27
N VAL A 97 -14.45 -14.81 23.14
CA VAL A 97 -13.09 -14.66 23.65
C VAL A 97 -12.14 -14.62 22.47
N GLY A 98 -11.50 -13.47 22.26
CA GLY A 98 -10.54 -13.28 21.17
C GLY A 98 -9.14 -13.80 21.52
N VAL A 99 -8.38 -14.16 20.48
CA VAL A 99 -6.95 -14.47 20.57
C VAL A 99 -6.13 -13.20 20.27
N ALA A 100 -5.26 -12.80 21.20
CA ALA A 100 -4.39 -11.65 20.99
C ALA A 100 -3.47 -11.85 19.77
N GLY A 101 -3.36 -10.84 18.91
CA GLY A 101 -2.52 -10.90 17.72
C GLY A 101 -3.07 -11.76 16.57
N GLN A 102 -4.35 -12.15 16.62
CA GLN A 102 -5.00 -12.82 15.48
C GLN A 102 -4.85 -11.98 14.22
N THR A 103 -4.27 -12.60 13.18
CA THR A 103 -4.15 -11.96 11.87
C THR A 103 -5.49 -12.00 11.15
N GLY A 104 -5.76 -10.96 10.36
CA GLY A 104 -6.99 -10.85 9.60
C GLY A 104 -7.32 -9.41 9.23
N LEU A 105 -8.52 -9.22 8.71
CA LEU A 105 -9.05 -7.90 8.38
C LEU A 105 -9.56 -7.23 9.65
N MET A 106 -8.90 -6.17 10.09
CA MET A 106 -9.38 -5.36 11.21
C MET A 106 -10.46 -4.38 10.76
N LEU A 107 -11.62 -4.43 11.41
CA LEU A 107 -12.78 -3.59 11.18
C LEU A 107 -13.18 -2.90 12.49
N LYS A 108 -13.59 -1.64 12.41
CA LYS A 108 -14.19 -0.92 13.55
C LYS A 108 -15.68 -1.22 13.65
N GLY A 109 -16.12 -1.67 14.82
CA GLY A 109 -17.53 -1.82 15.14
C GLY A 109 -18.19 -0.48 15.43
N THR A 110 -19.52 -0.42 15.31
CA THR A 110 -20.33 0.75 15.71
C THR A 110 -20.31 1.00 17.22
N ASP A 111 -19.87 0.01 17.99
CA ASP A 111 -19.60 0.07 19.43
C ASP A 111 -18.21 0.67 19.76
N GLY A 112 -17.41 1.02 18.75
CA GLY A 112 -16.06 1.59 18.90
C GLY A 112 -14.93 0.56 19.04
N ASN A 113 -15.26 -0.73 19.17
CA ASN A 113 -14.27 -1.79 19.34
C ASN A 113 -13.64 -2.21 18.01
N ASP A 114 -12.42 -2.74 18.06
CA ASP A 114 -11.79 -3.41 16.92
C ASP A 114 -12.27 -4.86 16.83
N TYR A 115 -12.55 -5.31 15.61
CA TYR A 115 -12.90 -6.69 15.30
C TYR A 115 -11.97 -7.22 14.23
N VAL A 116 -11.49 -8.45 14.39
CA VAL A 116 -10.70 -9.14 13.37
C VAL A 116 -11.58 -10.14 12.66
N LEU A 117 -11.72 -9.98 11.34
CA LEU A 117 -12.25 -10.99 10.43
C LEU A 117 -11.13 -11.91 9.96
N PHE A 118 -11.31 -13.22 10.11
CA PHE A 118 -10.30 -14.22 9.77
C PHE A 118 -10.94 -15.50 9.21
N ILE A 119 -10.13 -16.40 8.67
CA ILE A 119 -10.59 -17.73 8.26
C ILE A 119 -10.40 -18.69 9.43
N ASP A 120 -11.50 -19.22 9.97
CA ASP A 120 -11.50 -20.26 11.01
C ASP A 120 -11.48 -21.65 10.37
N LEU A 121 -10.50 -22.47 10.76
CA LEU A 121 -10.29 -23.83 10.25
C LEU A 121 -10.56 -24.93 11.31
N THR A 122 -10.99 -24.56 12.51
CA THR A 122 -11.08 -25.46 13.68
C THR A 122 -11.99 -26.68 13.46
N GLY A 123 -12.95 -26.59 12.52
CA GLY A 123 -13.88 -27.67 12.17
C GLY A 123 -13.55 -28.44 10.90
N GLY A 124 -12.37 -28.27 10.30
CA GLY A 124 -11.98 -28.91 9.03
C GLY A 124 -12.62 -28.30 7.79
N THR A 125 -13.72 -27.56 7.93
CA THR A 125 -14.29 -26.69 6.89
C THR A 125 -14.00 -25.22 7.22
N PRO A 126 -13.47 -24.42 6.26
CA PRO A 126 -13.24 -22.99 6.46
C PRO A 126 -14.52 -22.21 6.73
N ASN A 127 -14.54 -21.40 7.80
CA ASN A 127 -15.60 -20.45 8.12
C ASN A 127 -15.05 -19.03 8.21
N ILE A 128 -15.87 -18.00 8.00
CA ILE A 128 -15.49 -16.63 8.37
C ILE A 128 -15.64 -16.50 9.89
N GLY A 129 -14.53 -16.32 10.59
CA GLY A 129 -14.49 -15.98 12.01
C GLY A 129 -14.49 -14.48 12.22
N ILE A 130 -15.14 -14.03 13.29
CA ILE A 130 -15.04 -12.67 13.81
C ILE A 130 -14.80 -12.72 15.32
N GLN A 131 -13.77 -12.00 15.77
CA GLN A 131 -13.49 -11.83 17.19
C GLN A 131 -13.23 -10.36 17.51
N ARG A 132 -13.38 -9.97 18.78
CA ARG A 132 -12.92 -8.66 19.23
C ARG A 132 -11.40 -8.69 19.38
N ALA A 133 -10.71 -7.68 18.84
CA ALA A 133 -9.25 -7.55 18.88
C ALA A 133 -8.75 -7.10 20.26
#